data_AF-A0A0H3TY12-F1
#
_entry.id   AF-A0A0H3TY12-F1
#
_cell.length_a   1.000
_cell.length_b   1.000
_cell.length_c   1.000
_cell.angle_alpha   90.00
_cell.angle_beta   90.00
_cell.angle_gamma   90.00
#
_symmetry.space_group_name_H-M   'P 1'
#
loop_
_entity.id
_entity.type
_entity.pdbx_description
1 polymer ?
#
loop_
_entity_poly.entity_id
_entity_poly.type
_entity_poly.pdbx_seq_one_letter_code
_entity_poly.pdbx_strand_id
1 'polypeptide(L)'
;GHVQRDVSPSALDRHLGLPRGAETVLCLMEMTPNSKPCVVTLKGNGFDPVPFRQVGSSYSSCSKGLGKQGMGKTALKTFKGKSFPTKP
;
A
#
# COMPACT_ATOMS: atom_id res chain seq x y z
N GLY A 1 5.66 -5.19 19.69
CA GLY A 1 6.03 -6.52 20.22
C GLY A 1 5.36 -7.63 19.43
N HIS A 2 5.59 -8.89 19.79
CA HIS A 2 5.00 -10.07 19.13
C HIS A 2 3.45 -10.05 19.12
N VAL A 3 2.85 -9.52 20.20
CA VAL A 3 1.38 -9.33 20.35
C VAL A 3 0.74 -8.50 19.23
N GLN A 4 1.49 -7.62 18.55
CA GLN A 4 0.95 -6.84 17.43
C GLN A 4 0.84 -7.63 16.11
N ARG A 5 1.33 -8.87 16.07
CA ARG A 5 1.31 -9.75 14.88
C ARG A 5 0.48 -11.01 15.08
N ASP A 6 0.40 -11.50 16.31
CA ASP A 6 -0.26 -12.78 16.66
C ASP A 6 -1.71 -12.58 17.09
N VAL A 7 -2.53 -12.03 16.20
CA VAL A 7 -3.97 -11.91 16.42
C VAL A 7 -4.70 -12.40 15.18
N SER A 8 -5.81 -13.10 15.36
CA SER A 8 -6.70 -13.43 14.24
C SER A 8 -7.10 -12.14 13.50
N PRO A 9 -7.19 -12.17 12.16
CA PRO A 9 -7.49 -10.98 11.37
C PRO A 9 -8.84 -10.40 11.79
N SER A 10 -8.89 -9.08 11.92
CA SER A 10 -10.10 -8.35 12.30
C SER A 10 -11.19 -8.44 11.22
N ALA A 11 -12.40 -7.98 11.52
CA ALA A 11 -13.46 -7.89 10.52
C ALA A 11 -13.05 -7.03 9.31
N LEU A 12 -12.32 -5.93 9.56
CA LEU A 12 -11.81 -5.06 8.50
C LEU A 12 -10.74 -5.76 7.66
N ASP A 13 -9.82 -6.51 8.28
CA ASP A 13 -8.79 -7.25 7.55
C ASP A 13 -9.41 -8.32 6.64
N ARG A 14 -10.50 -8.96 7.06
CA ARG A 14 -11.24 -9.90 6.21
C ARG A 14 -11.99 -9.19 5.09
N HIS A 15 -12.69 -8.09 5.41
CA HIS A 15 -13.45 -7.32 4.43
C HIS A 15 -12.55 -6.68 3.36
N LEU A 16 -11.32 -6.30 3.70
CA LEU A 16 -10.36 -5.78 2.73
C LEU A 16 -9.51 -6.90 2.09
N GLY A 17 -9.10 -7.90 2.85
CA GLY A 17 -8.18 -8.94 2.42
C GLY A 17 -8.79 -9.92 1.43
N LEU A 18 -10.02 -10.38 1.68
CA LEU A 18 -10.68 -11.37 0.81
C LEU A 18 -10.99 -10.78 -0.58
N PRO A 19 -11.65 -9.62 -0.73
CA PRO A 19 -11.95 -9.06 -2.05
C PRO A 19 -10.69 -8.62 -2.79
N ARG A 20 -9.71 -8.05 -2.09
CA ARG A 20 -8.41 -7.72 -2.69
C ARG A 20 -7.68 -8.95 -3.21
N GLY A 21 -7.81 -10.09 -2.50
CA GLY A 21 -7.28 -11.38 -2.93
C GLY A 21 -7.92 -11.82 -4.25
N ALA A 22 -9.26 -11.73 -4.36
CA ALA A 22 -9.98 -12.02 -5.59
C ALA A 22 -9.51 -11.11 -6.74
N GLU A 23 -9.42 -9.79 -6.50
CA GLU A 23 -8.93 -8.82 -7.48
C GLU A 23 -7.49 -9.13 -7.94
N THR A 24 -6.64 -9.59 -7.03
CA THR A 24 -5.27 -9.98 -7.35
C THR A 24 -5.22 -11.18 -8.29
N VAL A 25 -6.10 -12.16 -8.08
CA VAL A 25 -6.21 -13.32 -8.97
C VAL A 25 -6.78 -12.91 -10.33
N LEU A 26 -7.79 -12.04 -10.37
CA LEU A 26 -8.33 -11.51 -11.64
C LEU A 26 -7.24 -10.78 -12.44
N CYS A 27 -6.50 -9.87 -11.78
CA CYS A 27 -5.39 -9.17 -12.41
C CYS A 27 -4.31 -10.13 -12.92
N LEU A 28 -4.01 -11.21 -12.17
CA LEU A 28 -3.07 -12.25 -12.62
C LEU A 28 -3.58 -12.99 -13.87
N MET A 29 -4.87 -13.30 -13.95
CA MET A 29 -5.48 -13.96 -15.12
C MET A 29 -5.48 -13.07 -16.36
N GLU A 30 -5.53 -11.75 -16.20
CA GLU A 30 -5.43 -10.77 -17.29
C GLU A 30 -3.98 -10.48 -17.73
N MET A 31 -2.98 -10.96 -16.99
CA MET A 31 -1.58 -10.74 -17.34
C MET A 31 -1.13 -11.55 -18.55
N THR A 32 -0.29 -10.93 -19.37
CA THR A 32 0.47 -11.58 -20.43
C THR A 32 1.94 -11.65 -20.03
N PRO A 33 2.79 -12.44 -20.72
CA PRO A 33 4.24 -12.45 -20.47
C PRO A 33 4.91 -11.07 -20.58
N ASN A 34 4.30 -10.12 -21.30
CA ASN A 34 4.78 -8.75 -21.44
C ASN A 34 4.24 -7.79 -20.37
N SER A 35 3.30 -8.25 -19.54
CA SER A 35 2.72 -7.43 -18.48
C SER A 35 3.75 -7.14 -17.40
N LYS A 36 3.78 -5.89 -16.93
CA LYS A 36 4.67 -5.49 -15.84
C LYS A 36 4.16 -6.06 -14.51
N PRO A 37 5.04 -6.47 -13.59
CA PRO A 37 4.62 -6.90 -12.26
C PRO A 37 3.89 -5.75 -11.56
N CYS A 38 2.76 -6.05 -10.94
CA CYS A 38 1.93 -5.07 -10.23
C CYS A 38 1.55 -5.53 -8.82
N VAL A 39 1.06 -4.59 -8.02
CA VAL A 39 0.56 -4.78 -6.67
C VAL A 39 -0.87 -4.24 -6.63
N VAL A 40 -1.83 -5.04 -6.18
CA VAL A 40 -3.20 -4.56 -5.97
C VAL A 40 -3.26 -3.75 -4.68
N THR A 41 -3.53 -2.46 -4.83
CA THR A 41 -3.56 -1.47 -3.76
C THR A 41 -4.99 -1.05 -3.44
N LEU A 42 -5.22 -0.55 -2.21
CA LEU A 42 -6.48 0.08 -1.83
C LEU A 42 -6.41 1.58 -2.10
N LYS A 43 -7.29 2.09 -2.97
CA LYS A 43 -7.40 3.52 -3.27
C LYS A 43 -8.85 3.98 -3.04
N GLY A 44 -9.06 4.71 -1.95
CA GLY A 44 -10.42 5.00 -1.48
C GLY A 44 -11.10 3.69 -1.04
N ASN A 45 -12.24 3.37 -1.65
CA ASN A 45 -12.97 2.12 -1.42
C ASN A 45 -12.76 1.09 -2.55
N GLY A 46 -11.93 1.37 -3.55
CA GLY A 46 -11.65 0.48 -4.67
C GLY A 46 -10.27 -0.18 -4.60
N PHE A 47 -10.08 -1.22 -5.41
CA PHE A 47 -8.82 -1.92 -5.57
C PHE A 47 -8.25 -1.62 -6.95
N ASP A 48 -7.04 -1.07 -7.01
CA ASP A 48 -6.36 -0.71 -8.25
C ASP A 48 -5.00 -1.42 -8.35
N PRO A 49 -4.67 -2.09 -9.47
CA PRO A 49 -3.34 -2.61 -9.73
C PRO A 49 -2.37 -1.46 -10.03
N VAL A 50 -1.28 -1.39 -9.28
CA VAL A 50 -0.22 -0.38 -9.43
C VAL A 50 1.08 -1.08 -9.80
N PRO A 51 1.85 -0.58 -10.78
CA PRO A 51 3.14 -1.19 -11.15
C PRO A 51 4.09 -1.30 -9.95
N PHE A 52 4.72 -2.47 -9.77
CA PHE A 52 5.56 -2.78 -8.62
C PHE A 52 6.71 -1.76 -8.45
N ARG A 53 7.32 -1.34 -9.55
CA ARG A 53 8.39 -0.32 -9.54
C ARG A 53 7.94 1.00 -8.92
N GLN A 54 6.70 1.42 -9.14
CA GLN A 54 6.16 2.65 -8.58
C GLN A 54 6.05 2.54 -7.06
N VAL A 55 5.48 1.42 -6.57
CA VAL A 55 5.36 1.15 -5.12
C VAL A 55 6.72 1.13 -4.45
N GLY A 56 7.70 0.43 -5.03
CA GLY A 56 9.08 0.37 -4.51
C GLY A 56 9.76 1.74 -4.47
N SER A 57 9.59 2.55 -5.51
CA SER A 57 10.18 3.90 -5.59
C SER A 57 9.57 4.86 -4.56
N SER A 58 8.26 4.79 -4.33
CA SER A 58 7.57 5.58 -3.31
C SER A 58 8.01 5.18 -1.91
N TYR A 59 8.18 3.88 -1.63
CA TYR A 59 8.68 3.38 -0.36
C TYR A 59 10.13 3.84 -0.10
N SER A 60 11.02 3.69 -1.08
CA SER A 60 12.41 4.15 -0.98
C SER A 60 12.50 5.66 -0.73
N SER A 61 11.69 6.44 -1.44
CA SER A 61 11.63 7.90 -1.28
C SER A 61 11.09 8.31 0.08
N CYS A 62 10.08 7.61 0.59
CA CYS A 62 9.54 7.82 1.94
C CYS A 62 10.62 7.53 3.01
N SER A 63 11.31 6.40 2.92
CA SER A 63 12.38 6.04 3.85
C SER A 63 13.52 7.06 3.84
N LYS A 64 13.94 7.53 2.66
CA LYS A 64 14.97 8.57 2.54
C LYS A 64 14.50 9.92 3.08
N GLY A 65 13.23 10.26 2.87
CA GLY A 65 12.62 11.48 3.39
C GLY A 65 12.51 11.49 4.92
N LEU A 66 12.18 10.35 5.53
CA LEU A 66 12.11 10.20 6.99
C LEU A 66 13.50 10.22 7.67
N GLY A 67 14.54 9.72 6.99
CA GLY A 67 15.91 9.71 7.52
C GLY A 67 16.60 11.09 7.56
N LYS A 68 16.04 12.10 6.88
CA LYS A 68 16.58 13.47 6.89
C LYS A 68 15.95 14.29 8.01
N GLN A 69 16.77 14.89 8.88
CA GLN A 69 16.29 15.75 9.96
C GLN A 69 15.42 16.90 9.40
N GLY A 70 14.27 17.15 10.03
CA GLY A 70 13.33 18.20 9.63
C GLY A 70 12.40 17.86 8.45
N MET A 71 12.62 16.77 7.72
CA MET A 71 11.80 16.41 6.54
C MET A 71 10.62 15.49 6.85
N GLY A 72 10.44 15.05 8.09
CA GLY A 72 9.37 14.14 8.50
C GLY A 72 7.97 14.64 8.11
N LYS A 73 7.68 15.93 8.31
CA LYS A 73 6.38 16.54 7.94
C LYS A 73 6.16 16.58 6.42
N THR A 74 7.22 16.79 5.64
CA THR A 74 7.18 16.80 4.18
C THR A 74 6.97 15.39 3.64
N ALA A 75 7.74 14.42 4.15
CA ALA A 75 7.58 13.01 3.78
C ALA A 75 6.17 12.49 4.11
N LEU A 76 5.60 12.91 5.25
CA LEU A 76 4.24 12.55 5.64
C LEU A 76 3.18 13.16 4.72
N LYS A 77 3.35 14.40 4.28
CA LYS A 77 2.44 15.04 3.32
C LYS A 77 2.50 14.39 1.94
N THR A 78 3.68 13.94 1.52
CA THR A 78 3.90 13.43 0.16
C THR A 78 3.58 11.95 0.02
N PHE A 79 3.90 11.11 1.00
CA PHE A 79 3.89 9.65 0.84
C PHE A 79 2.84 8.91 1.70
N LYS A 80 2.08 9.60 2.56
CA LYS A 80 1.02 8.95 3.33
C LYS A 80 -0.23 8.78 2.47
N GLY A 81 -0.96 7.70 2.74
CA GLY A 81 -2.35 7.57 2.30
C GLY A 81 -3.23 8.77 2.71
N LYS A 82 -4.32 8.98 1.98
CA LYS A 82 -5.27 10.09 2.20
C LYS A 82 -5.85 10.13 3.63
N SER A 83 -5.81 8.96 4.28
CA SER A 83 -5.91 8.67 5.71
C SER A 83 -5.28 9.60 6.74
N PHE A 84 -4.06 10.11 6.49
CA PHE A 84 -3.28 10.77 7.57
C PHE A 84 -3.88 12.10 7.93
N PRO A 85 -4.01 12.39 9.23
CA PRO A 85 -4.26 13.75 9.66
C PRO A 85 -3.14 14.65 9.15
N THR A 86 -3.47 15.62 8.30
CA THR A 86 -2.47 16.54 7.73
C THR A 86 -2.19 17.74 8.63
N LYS A 87 -2.91 17.89 9.75
CA LYS A 87 -2.72 18.80 10.89
C LYS A 87 -3.45 18.22 12.13
N PRO A 88 -3.13 18.67 13.37
CA PRO A 88 -3.86 18.29 14.58
C PRO A 88 -5.32 18.71 14.53
#